data_AF-A0A814PJ19-F1
#
_entry.id   AF-A0A814PJ19-F1
#
_cell.length_a   1.000
_cell.length_b   1.000
_cell.length_c   1.000
_cell.angle_alpha   90.00
_cell.angle_beta   90.00
_cell.angle_gamma   90.00
#
_symmetry.space_group_name_H-M   'P 1'
#
loop_
_entity.id
_entity.type
_entity.pdbx_description
1 polymer ?
#
loop_
_entity_poly.entity_id
_entity_poly.type
_entity_poly.pdbx_seq_one_letter_code
_entity_poly.pdbx_strand_id
1 'polypeptide(L)'
;MDNTRELLMKKGSEYSVFCYDIERDEIILVKTSNETDLYECACMYVAQRINAIEALYIPLIMAISLSNELAVTFPVDFQLIHLYNVGRCGSTLLCKAMNATEDCQSLSEPDFFTGLYNYGM
;
A
#
# COMPACT_ATOMS: atom_id res chain seq x y z
N MET A 1 4.48 -19.27 -12.19
CA MET A 1 3.36 -18.76 -11.37
C MET A 1 3.46 -19.19 -9.91
N ASP A 2 3.76 -20.47 -9.60
CA ASP A 2 3.92 -20.93 -8.20
C ASP A 2 4.98 -20.19 -7.37
N ASN A 3 6.10 -19.81 -7.99
CA ASN A 3 7.22 -19.14 -7.30
C ASN A 3 6.83 -17.74 -6.75
N THR A 4 6.03 -16.95 -7.48
CA THR A 4 5.62 -15.61 -7.04
C THR A 4 4.67 -15.68 -5.83
N ARG A 5 3.75 -16.64 -5.82
CA ARG A 5 2.83 -16.86 -4.69
C ARG A 5 3.61 -17.29 -3.45
N GLU A 6 4.51 -18.25 -3.59
CA GLU A 6 5.35 -18.71 -2.47
C GLU A 6 6.24 -17.57 -1.92
N LEU A 7 6.79 -16.74 -2.81
CA LEU A 7 7.54 -15.55 -2.42
C LEU A 7 6.69 -14.58 -1.61
N LEU A 8 5.47 -14.24 -2.07
CA LEU A 8 4.57 -13.32 -1.37
C LEU A 8 4.10 -13.89 -0.02
N MET A 9 3.83 -15.19 0.07
CA MET A 9 3.48 -15.81 1.35
C MET A 9 4.64 -15.76 2.35
N LYS A 10 5.89 -15.83 1.88
CA LYS A 10 7.08 -15.85 2.74
C LYS A 10 7.60 -14.45 3.09
N LYS A 11 7.51 -13.50 2.16
CA LYS A 11 8.15 -12.18 2.23
C LYS A 11 7.21 -11.02 1.95
N GLY A 12 5.92 -11.24 1.79
CA GLY A 12 4.96 -10.21 1.39
C GLY A 12 4.91 -9.01 2.34
N SER A 13 5.21 -9.22 3.63
CA SER A 13 5.29 -8.14 4.63
C SER A 13 6.47 -7.17 4.41
N GLU A 14 7.47 -7.55 3.60
CA GLU A 14 8.58 -6.66 3.21
C GLU A 14 8.18 -5.68 2.09
N TYR A 15 6.99 -5.85 1.50
CA TYR A 15 6.52 -5.10 0.36
C TYR A 15 5.28 -4.27 0.70
N SER A 16 5.18 -3.11 0.06
CA SER A 16 3.99 -2.25 0.11
C SER A 16 3.46 -2.05 -1.30
N VAL A 17 2.14 -1.93 -1.44
CA VAL A 17 1.51 -1.63 -2.73
C VAL A 17 1.92 -0.22 -3.15
N PHE A 18 2.45 -0.09 -4.37
CA PHE A 18 2.88 1.20 -4.92
C PHE A 18 1.82 1.76 -5.87
N CYS A 19 1.45 1.00 -6.89
CA CYS A 19 0.39 1.38 -7.83
C CYS A 19 -0.16 0.17 -8.59
N TYR A 20 -1.23 0.43 -9.36
CA TYR A 20 -1.79 -0.48 -10.35
C TYR A 20 -1.43 0.03 -11.76
N ASP A 21 -0.74 -0.81 -12.55
CA ASP A 21 -0.45 -0.58 -13.96
C ASP A 21 -1.59 -1.17 -14.80
N ILE A 22 -2.46 -0.28 -15.29
CA ILE A 22 -3.64 -0.66 -16.07
C ILE A 22 -3.29 -1.22 -17.45
N GLU A 23 -2.21 -0.75 -18.07
CA GLU A 23 -1.86 -1.19 -19.43
C GLU A 23 -1.40 -2.65 -19.42
N ARG A 24 -0.85 -3.09 -18.29
CA ARG A 24 -0.33 -4.44 -18.09
C ARG A 24 -1.22 -5.32 -17.24
N ASP A 25 -2.26 -4.76 -16.62
CA ASP A 25 -3.11 -5.44 -15.62
C ASP A 25 -2.27 -6.02 -14.46
N GLU A 26 -1.35 -5.21 -13.94
CA GLU A 26 -0.37 -5.60 -12.91
C GLU A 26 -0.45 -4.69 -11.68
N ILE A 27 -0.35 -5.27 -10.49
CA ILE A 27 -0.04 -4.54 -9.26
C ILE A 27 1.47 -4.47 -9.12
N ILE A 28 1.97 -3.27 -8.87
CA ILE A 28 3.37 -3.03 -8.54
C ILE A 28 3.48 -2.92 -7.02
N LEU A 29 4.29 -3.79 -6.41
CA LEU A 29 4.72 -3.67 -5.03
C LEU A 29 6.16 -3.23 -4.97
N VAL A 30 6.50 -2.45 -3.94
CA VAL A 30 7.87 -2.01 -3.70
C VAL A 30 8.30 -2.37 -2.29
N LYS A 31 9.55 -2.82 -2.19
CA LYS A 31 10.28 -2.92 -0.94
C LYS A 31 11.15 -1.69 -0.81
N THR A 32 11.04 -1.02 0.32
CA THR A 32 11.86 0.14 0.65
C THR A 32 13.01 -0.26 1.57
N SER A 33 14.05 0.57 1.65
CA SER A 33 15.15 0.33 2.57
C SER A 33 14.66 0.25 4.02
N ASN A 34 15.30 -0.59 4.85
CA ASN A 34 14.96 -0.72 6.28
C ASN A 34 15.18 0.58 7.09
N GLU A 35 15.85 1.57 6.50
CA GLU A 35 16.09 2.89 7.09
C GLU A 35 14.92 3.86 6.85
N THR A 36 13.95 3.48 6.00
CA THR A 36 12.79 4.31 5.66
C THR A 36 11.54 3.83 6.39
N ASP A 37 11.04 4.64 7.30
CA ASP A 37 9.69 4.46 7.85
C ASP A 37 8.66 5.16 6.95
N LEU A 38 7.89 4.38 6.20
CA LEU A 38 6.85 4.89 5.30
C LEU A 38 5.70 5.56 6.04
N TYR A 39 5.47 5.24 7.32
CA TYR A 39 4.36 5.76 8.13
C TYR A 39 4.67 7.15 8.70
N GLU A 40 5.96 7.50 8.81
CA GLU A 40 6.42 8.81 9.25
C GLU A 40 6.62 9.81 8.10
N CYS A 41 6.50 9.34 6.86
CA CYS A 41 6.69 10.15 5.67
C CYS A 41 5.48 11.05 5.39
N ALA A 42 5.74 12.29 4.96
CA ALA A 42 4.69 13.25 4.62
C ALA A 42 3.88 12.85 3.39
N CYS A 43 4.49 12.13 2.44
CA CYS A 43 3.85 11.61 1.23
C CYS A 43 4.37 10.19 1.00
N MET A 44 3.54 9.17 1.26
CA MET A 44 3.96 7.77 1.21
C MET A 44 4.49 7.37 -0.16
N TYR A 45 3.79 7.73 -1.23
CA TYR A 45 4.18 7.36 -2.60
C TYR A 45 5.53 7.95 -3.04
N VAL A 46 5.85 9.18 -2.59
CA VAL A 46 7.15 9.81 -2.86
C VAL A 46 8.25 9.05 -2.14
N ALA A 47 8.03 8.70 -0.87
CA ALA A 47 8.99 7.94 -0.08
C ALA A 47 9.22 6.53 -0.65
N GLN A 48 8.16 5.87 -1.09
CA GLN A 48 8.23 4.60 -1.83
C GLN A 48 9.08 4.75 -3.10
N ARG A 49 8.81 5.75 -3.94
CA ARG A 49 9.54 5.97 -5.19
C ARG A 49 11.02 6.25 -4.98
N ILE A 50 11.37 7.05 -3.98
CA ILE A 50 12.77 7.45 -3.72
C ILE A 50 13.58 6.32 -3.08
N ASN A 51 12.97 5.57 -2.17
CA ASN A 51 13.68 4.59 -1.33
C ASN A 51 13.44 3.14 -1.73
N ALA A 52 12.76 2.88 -2.86
CA ALA A 52 12.56 1.54 -3.39
C ALA A 52 13.90 0.89 -3.74
N ILE A 53 14.16 -0.27 -3.15
CA ILE A 53 15.33 -1.11 -3.43
C ILE A 53 14.99 -2.32 -4.28
N GLU A 54 13.71 -2.69 -4.34
CA GLU A 54 13.21 -3.82 -5.12
C GLU A 54 11.74 -3.55 -5.49
N ALA A 55 11.34 -3.98 -6.69
CA ALA A 55 9.98 -3.88 -7.20
C ALA A 55 9.50 -5.24 -7.70
N LEU A 56 8.29 -5.62 -7.30
CA LEU A 56 7.59 -6.81 -7.77
C LEU A 56 6.40 -6.40 -8.62
N TYR A 57 6.28 -7.03 -9.78
CA TYR A 57 5.16 -6.88 -10.69
C TYR A 57 4.37 -8.16 -10.64
N ILE A 58 3.09 -8.07 -10.25
CA ILE A 58 2.23 -9.23 -10.12
C ILE A 58 0.94 -9.00 -10.90
N PRO A 59 0.43 -9.99 -11.66
CA PRO A 59 -0.85 -9.86 -12.33
C PRO A 59 -1.97 -9.53 -11.33
N LEU A 60 -2.87 -8.60 -11.68
CA LEU A 60 -3.96 -8.16 -10.81
C LEU A 60 -4.81 -9.32 -10.33
N ILE A 61 -5.15 -10.25 -11.23
CA ILE A 61 -5.95 -11.43 -10.90
C ILE A 61 -5.28 -12.31 -9.83
N MET A 62 -3.94 -12.40 -9.84
CA MET A 62 -3.19 -13.13 -8.83
C MET A 62 -3.23 -12.39 -7.49
N ALA A 63 -3.07 -11.07 -7.50
CA ALA A 63 -3.16 -10.24 -6.30
C ALA A 63 -4.53 -10.37 -5.61
N ILE A 64 -5.61 -10.32 -6.39
CA ILE A 64 -6.99 -10.50 -5.91
C ILE A 64 -7.16 -11.91 -5.32
N SER A 65 -6.73 -12.95 -6.05
CA SER A 65 -6.84 -14.33 -5.57
C SER A 65 -6.08 -14.54 -4.26
N LEU A 66 -4.86 -14.00 -4.15
CA LEU A 66 -4.05 -14.12 -2.95
C LEU A 66 -4.66 -13.32 -1.79
N SER A 67 -5.17 -12.11 -2.04
CA SER A 67 -5.84 -11.31 -1.02
C SER A 67 -7.04 -12.04 -0.43
N ASN A 68 -7.85 -12.70 -1.27
CA ASN A 68 -8.99 -13.48 -0.80
C ASN A 68 -8.56 -14.70 0.03
N GLU A 69 -7.49 -15.39 -0.36
CA GLU A 69 -6.93 -16.50 0.41
C GLU A 69 -6.39 -16.04 1.77
N LEU A 70 -5.68 -14.91 1.79
CA LEU A 70 -5.12 -14.30 2.99
C LEU A 70 -6.23 -13.84 3.94
N ALA A 71 -7.32 -13.25 3.43
CA ALA A 71 -8.45 -12.82 4.25
C ALA A 71 -9.12 -13.98 5.01
N VAL A 72 -9.09 -15.19 4.46
CA VAL A 72 -9.59 -16.41 5.14
C VAL A 72 -8.56 -16.95 6.13
N THR A 73 -7.29 -16.95 5.75
CA THR A 73 -6.19 -17.54 6.54
C THR A 73 -5.80 -16.68 7.74
N PHE A 74 -5.79 -15.37 7.54
CA PHE A 74 -5.43 -14.35 8.51
C PHE A 74 -6.62 -13.38 8.59
N PRO A 75 -7.68 -13.73 9.34
CA PRO A 75 -8.78 -12.81 9.55
C PRO A 75 -8.23 -11.60 10.30
N VAL A 76 -8.09 -10.48 9.58
CA VAL A 76 -7.55 -9.25 10.13
C VAL A 76 -8.72 -8.42 10.64
N ASP A 77 -8.69 -8.07 11.93
CA ASP A 77 -9.68 -7.19 12.56
C ASP A 77 -9.18 -5.74 12.47
N PHE A 78 -9.24 -5.15 11.27
CA PHE A 78 -8.96 -3.73 11.08
C PHE A 78 -10.08 -3.07 10.28
N GLN A 79 -10.34 -1.82 10.59
CA GLN A 79 -11.26 -0.98 9.84
C GLN A 79 -10.48 -0.05 8.91
N LEU A 80 -10.67 -0.22 7.60
CA LEU A 80 -10.12 0.71 6.62
C LEU A 80 -10.98 1.98 6.55
N ILE A 81 -10.37 3.14 6.82
CA ILE A 81 -11.03 4.45 6.75
C ILE A 81 -10.38 5.26 5.63
N HIS A 82 -11.16 5.63 4.60
CA HIS A 82 -10.70 6.53 3.55
C HIS A 82 -11.04 7.97 3.93
N LEU A 83 -10.02 8.82 4.04
CA LEU A 83 -10.19 10.24 4.31
C LEU A 83 -9.91 11.07 3.06
N TYR A 84 -10.94 11.75 2.56
CA TYR A 84 -10.83 12.70 1.46
C TYR A 84 -10.79 14.12 2.00
N ASN A 85 -9.77 14.87 1.59
CA ASN A 85 -9.59 16.24 2.04
C ASN A 85 -9.00 17.09 0.91
N VAL A 86 -9.25 18.40 0.98
CA VAL A 86 -8.58 19.35 0.09
C VAL A 86 -7.11 19.51 0.51
N GLY A 87 -6.25 19.82 -0.45
CA GLY A 87 -4.84 20.09 -0.17
C GLY A 87 -4.67 21.23 0.85
N ARG A 88 -3.63 21.14 1.68
CA ARG A 88 -3.23 22.17 2.66
C ARG A 88 -4.25 22.45 3.78
N CYS A 89 -5.13 21.49 4.10
CA CYS A 89 -6.06 21.60 5.24
C CYS A 89 -5.52 21.02 6.56
N GLY A 90 -4.23 20.68 6.62
CA GLY A 90 -3.63 20.03 7.79
C GLY A 90 -3.79 18.51 7.83
N SER A 91 -4.07 17.84 6.71
CA SER A 91 -4.12 16.37 6.65
C SER A 91 -2.85 15.69 7.12
N THR A 92 -1.67 16.25 6.81
CA THR A 92 -0.39 15.72 7.31
C THR A 92 -0.32 15.77 8.85
N LEU A 93 -0.83 16.83 9.48
CA LEU A 93 -0.89 16.91 10.95
C LEU A 93 -1.86 15.88 11.51
N LEU A 94 -3.02 15.69 10.87
CA LEU A 94 -3.98 14.67 11.25
C LEU A 94 -3.38 13.26 11.13
N CYS A 95 -2.71 12.92 10.03
CA CYS A 95 -2.04 11.62 9.87
C CYS A 95 -1.03 11.36 11.00
N LYS A 96 -0.22 12.36 11.35
CA LYS A 96 0.72 12.25 12.47
C LYS A 96 0.03 12.08 13.83
N ALA A 97 -1.06 12.81 14.06
CA ALA A 97 -1.83 12.69 15.29
C ALA A 97 -2.49 11.30 15.41
N MET A 98 -2.95 10.72 14.30
CA MET A 98 -3.50 9.37 14.26
C MET A 98 -2.41 8.31 14.44
N ASN A 99 -1.22 8.48 13.83
CA ASN A 99 -0.08 7.58 14.03
C ASN A 99 0.51 7.62 15.45
N ALA A 100 0.18 8.66 16.23
CA ALA A 100 0.58 8.73 17.63
C ALA A 100 -0.30 7.86 18.55
N THR A 101 -1.40 7.29 18.06
CA THR A 101 -2.23 6.35 18.83
C THR A 101 -1.78 4.91 18.59
N GLU A 102 -1.99 4.02 19.55
CA GLU A 102 -1.60 2.61 19.43
C GLU A 102 -2.55 1.81 18.52
N ASP A 103 -3.77 2.31 18.31
CA ASP A 103 -4.86 1.60 17.63
C ASP A 103 -5.03 2.00 16.15
N CYS A 104 -4.23 2.94 15.64
CA CYS A 104 -4.40 3.46 14.28
C CYS A 104 -3.09 3.54 13.52
N GLN A 105 -3.18 3.17 12.24
CA GLN A 105 -2.15 3.42 11.26
C GLN A 105 -2.73 4.28 10.15
N SER A 106 -2.16 5.47 10.00
CA SER A 106 -2.56 6.50 9.04
C SER A 106 -1.49 6.67 7.96
N LEU A 107 -1.93 6.63 6.71
CA LEU A 107 -1.10 6.81 5.53
C LEU A 107 -1.42 8.13 4.87
N SER A 108 -0.40 8.96 4.68
CA SER A 108 -0.56 10.20 3.93
C SER A 108 -0.33 9.96 2.45
N GLU A 109 -1.33 10.30 1.63
CA GLU A 109 -1.28 10.23 0.17
C GLU A 109 -0.84 8.86 -0.40
N PRO A 110 -1.48 7.74 -0.01
CA PRO A 110 -1.24 6.45 -0.68
C PRO A 110 -1.76 6.50 -2.13
N ASP A 111 -0.85 6.61 -3.10
CA ASP A 111 -1.20 6.86 -4.51
C ASP A 111 -1.78 5.62 -5.24
N PHE A 112 -1.71 4.44 -4.64
CA PHE A 112 -2.36 3.25 -5.19
C PHE A 112 -3.89 3.32 -5.16
N PHE A 113 -4.48 4.11 -4.25
CA PHE A 113 -5.93 4.33 -4.21
C PHE A 113 -6.39 5.39 -5.22
N THR A 114 -5.64 6.48 -5.38
CA THR A 114 -5.96 7.57 -6.31
C THR A 114 -5.95 7.10 -7.77
N GLY A 115 -5.07 6.14 -8.12
CA GLY A 115 -5.08 5.48 -9.42
C GLY A 115 -6.40 4.76 -9.75
N LEU A 116 -7.06 4.14 -8.76
CA LEU A 116 -8.34 3.43 -8.95
C LEU A 116 -9.51 4.40 -9.17
N TYR A 117 -9.51 5.57 -8.52
CA TYR A 117 -10.59 6.56 -8.64
C TYR A 117 -10.72 7.16 -10.05
N ASN A 118 -9.62 7.23 -10.80
CA ASN A 118 -9.66 7.70 -12.20
C ASN A 118 -10.43 6.77 -13.15
N TYR A 119 -10.84 5.58 -12.69
CA TYR A 119 -11.57 4.59 -13.49
C TYR A 119 -12.98 4.28 -12.94
N GLY A 120 -13.39 4.92 -11.84
CA GLY A 120 -14.70 4.73 -11.20
C GLY A 120 -15.74 5.82 -11.49
N MET A 121 -15.47 6.74 -12.43
CA MET A 121 -16.42 7.74 -12.94
C MET A 121 -16.65 7.56 -14.44
#